data_AF-A0A4R7G1M7-F1
#
_entry.id   AF-A0A4R7G1M7-F1
#
_cell.length_a   1.000
_cell.length_b   1.000
_cell.length_c   1.000
_cell.angle_alpha   90.00
_cell.angle_beta   90.00
_cell.angle_gamma   90.00
#
_symmetry.space_group_name_H-M   'P 1'
#
loop_
_entity.id
_entity.type
_entity.pdbx_description
1 polymer ?
#
loop_
_entity_poly.entity_id
_entity_poly.type
_entity_poly.pdbx_seq_one_letter_code
_entity_poly.pdbx_strand_id
1 'polypeptide(L)'
;MYFLTITGGDEMLCERTPFHDYAEAVAACGEFYEPKAPGAVLNFTSVVVRKKFVRSYTHLTLLADLGDVPHDSPEAFLAAKQSNAFSFSRSYVFVIESSEGVREADERASEVDE
;
A
#
# COMPACT_ATOMS: atom_id res chain seq x y z
N MET A 1 12.24 -11.68 -7.03
CA MET A 1 11.77 -10.46 -7.72
C MET A 1 10.46 -10.05 -7.06
N TYR A 2 10.30 -8.74 -6.89
CA TYR A 2 9.14 -8.11 -6.28
C TYR A 2 8.53 -7.12 -7.27
N PHE A 3 7.24 -6.87 -7.15
CA PHE A 3 6.50 -6.01 -8.06
C PHE A 3 5.71 -4.99 -7.25
N LEU A 4 5.96 -3.71 -7.48
CA LEU A 4 5.28 -2.62 -6.81
C LEU A 4 4.13 -2.11 -7.68
N THR A 5 2.95 -2.05 -7.09
CA THR A 5 1.77 -1.39 -7.64
C THR A 5 1.37 -0.26 -6.69
N ILE A 6 1.10 0.92 -7.25
CA ILE A 6 0.68 2.10 -6.49
C ILE A 6 -0.54 2.70 -7.17
N THR A 7 -1.61 2.88 -6.39
CA THR A 7 -2.76 3.69 -6.81
C THR A 7 -2.87 4.94 -5.94
N GLY A 8 -3.33 6.03 -6.55
CA GLY A 8 -3.59 7.30 -5.87
C GLY A 8 -5.00 7.78 -6.18
N GLY A 9 -5.96 7.47 -5.30
CA GLY A 9 -7.38 7.54 -5.64
C GLY A 9 -7.71 6.56 -6.77
N ASP A 10 -8.35 7.05 -7.83
CA ASP A 10 -8.73 6.24 -9.01
C ASP A 10 -7.58 6.11 -10.05
N GLU A 11 -6.44 6.75 -9.82
CA GLU A 11 -5.31 6.76 -10.76
C GLU A 11 -4.31 5.64 -10.46
N MET A 12 -3.94 4.88 -11.50
CA MET A 12 -2.81 3.94 -11.44
C MET A 12 -1.50 4.72 -11.65
N LEU A 13 -0.71 4.86 -10.59
CA LEU A 13 0.56 5.60 -10.63
C LEU A 13 1.75 4.71 -11.00
N CYS A 14 1.64 3.43 -10.65
CA CYS A 14 2.66 2.43 -10.91
C CYS A 14 1.98 1.08 -11.01
N GLU A 15 2.18 0.36 -12.10
CA GLU A 15 1.61 -0.97 -12.31
C GLU A 15 2.72 -2.02 -12.37
N ARG A 16 2.76 -2.90 -11.35
CA ARG A 16 3.68 -4.05 -11.26
C ARG A 16 5.13 -3.73 -11.69
N THR A 17 5.66 -2.59 -11.24
CA THR A 17 7.05 -2.21 -11.55
C THR A 17 8.00 -3.17 -10.82
N PRO A 18 8.97 -3.80 -11.52
CA PRO A 18 9.80 -4.84 -10.94
C PRO A 18 10.96 -4.27 -10.10
N PHE A 19 11.27 -4.96 -9.01
CA PHE A 19 12.40 -4.71 -8.11
C PHE A 19 13.13 -6.02 -7.80
N HIS A 20 14.45 -5.95 -7.59
CA HIS A 20 15.24 -7.14 -7.26
C HIS A 20 15.00 -7.57 -5.81
N ASP A 21 14.86 -6.60 -4.90
CA ASP A 21 14.68 -6.81 -3.46
C ASP A 21 13.42 -6.13 -2.90
N TYR A 22 12.88 -6.67 -1.80
CA TYR A 22 11.71 -6.12 -1.12
C TYR A 22 12.00 -4.73 -0.53
N ALA A 23 13.18 -4.51 0.03
CA ALA A 23 13.57 -3.23 0.61
C ALA A 23 13.67 -2.13 -0.45
N GLU A 24 14.07 -2.45 -1.68
CA GLU A 24 14.07 -1.50 -2.80
C GLU A 24 12.64 -1.07 -3.16
N ALA A 25 11.71 -2.04 -3.24
CA ALA A 25 10.30 -1.75 -3.50
C ALA A 25 9.68 -0.88 -2.38
N VAL A 26 10.02 -1.13 -1.12
CA VAL A 26 9.59 -0.29 0.02
C VAL A 26 10.20 1.11 -0.06
N ALA A 27 11.49 1.22 -0.40
CA ALA A 27 12.16 2.51 -0.53
C ALA A 27 11.53 3.36 -1.65
N ALA A 28 11.12 2.76 -2.76
CA ALA A 28 10.44 3.44 -3.86
C ALA A 28 9.08 4.05 -3.43
N CYS A 29 8.42 3.50 -2.41
CA CYS A 29 7.21 4.13 -1.85
C CYS A 29 7.50 5.50 -1.21
N GLY A 30 8.74 5.75 -0.77
CA GLY A 30 9.16 7.01 -0.13
C GLY A 30 9.05 8.23 -1.02
N GLU A 31 8.96 8.08 -2.34
CA GLU A 31 8.74 9.20 -3.28
C GLU A 31 7.33 9.83 -3.12
N PHE A 32 6.41 9.14 -2.44
CA PHE A 32 5.00 9.55 -2.33
C PHE A 32 4.63 10.15 -0.98
N TYR A 33 5.54 10.13 0.00
CA TYR A 33 5.31 10.68 1.33
C TYR A 33 6.59 11.21 1.96
N GLU A 34 6.46 12.23 2.80
CA GLU A 34 7.57 12.78 3.58
C GLU A 34 7.25 12.72 5.08
N PRO A 35 8.13 12.19 5.95
CA PRO A 35 7.92 12.23 7.39
C PRO A 35 7.95 13.68 7.92
N LYS A 36 7.00 14.04 8.79
CA LYS A 36 6.93 15.38 9.41
C LYS A 36 7.88 15.59 10.58
N ALA A 37 8.48 14.50 11.06
CA ALA A 37 9.46 14.46 12.15
C ALA A 37 10.72 13.72 11.65
N PRO A 38 11.84 13.76 12.40
CA PRO A 38 13.07 13.05 12.01
C PRO A 38 12.90 11.55 11.77
N GLY A 39 11.81 10.96 12.28
CA GLY A 39 11.36 9.62 11.92
C GLY A 39 9.85 9.50 12.05
N ALA A 40 9.27 8.68 11.20
CA ALA A 40 7.88 8.25 11.26
C ALA A 40 7.79 6.77 10.85
N VAL A 41 6.76 6.08 11.33
CA VAL A 41 6.59 4.64 11.08
C VAL A 41 5.45 4.43 10.10
N LEU A 42 5.78 3.84 8.94
CA LEU A 42 4.80 3.31 8.00
C LEU A 42 4.75 1.79 8.15
N ASN A 43 3.58 1.27 8.51
CA ASN A 43 3.40 -0.16 8.74
C ASN A 43 2.87 -0.83 7.48
N PHE A 44 3.51 -1.93 7.07
CA PHE A 44 3.02 -2.79 6.01
C PHE A 44 2.38 -4.04 6.61
N THR A 45 1.24 -4.43 6.08
CA THR A 45 0.59 -5.71 6.37
C THR A 45 1.05 -6.72 5.33
N SER A 46 1.70 -7.80 5.78
CA SER A 46 2.17 -8.87 4.89
C SER A 46 1.23 -10.07 4.90
N VAL A 47 0.99 -10.62 3.71
CA VAL A 47 0.19 -11.83 3.48
C VAL A 47 1.13 -12.98 3.14
N VAL A 48 0.98 -14.07 3.90
CA VAL A 48 1.76 -15.30 3.72
C VAL A 48 0.79 -16.45 3.47
N VAL A 49 0.99 -17.19 2.38
CA VAL A 49 0.18 -18.35 2.00
C VAL A 49 1.10 -19.56 1.88
N ARG A 50 0.74 -20.67 2.52
CA ARG A 50 1.54 -21.92 2.51
C ARG A 50 3.02 -21.67 2.83
N LYS A 51 3.31 -20.80 3.82
CA LYS A 51 4.65 -20.37 4.25
C LYS A 51 5.45 -19.56 3.22
N LYS A 52 4.82 -19.11 2.12
CA LYS A 52 5.43 -18.23 1.12
C LYS A 52 4.90 -16.81 1.28
N PHE A 53 5.78 -15.82 1.20
CA PHE A 53 5.38 -14.42 1.09
C PHE A 53 4.69 -14.18 -0.26
N VAL A 54 3.48 -13.64 -0.21
CA VAL A 54 2.64 -13.38 -1.40
C VAL A 54 2.67 -11.89 -1.71
N ARG A 55 2.24 -11.06 -0.77
CA ARG A 55 2.17 -9.61 -0.95
C ARG A 55 2.31 -8.88 0.39
N SER A 56 2.74 -7.63 0.33
CA SER A 56 2.66 -6.69 1.44
C SER A 56 1.98 -5.43 0.97
N TYR A 57 1.11 -4.85 1.80
CA TYR A 57 0.41 -3.64 1.42
C TYR A 57 0.33 -2.65 2.58
N THR A 58 0.17 -1.38 2.23
CA THR A 58 -0.15 -0.31 3.18
C THR A 58 -0.99 0.75 2.50
N HIS A 59 -1.66 1.55 3.32
CA HIS A 59 -2.50 2.65 2.90
C HIS A 59 -2.03 3.92 3.61
N LEU A 60 -1.90 5.01 2.86
CA LEU A 60 -1.81 6.35 3.42
C LEU A 60 -3.11 7.06 3.08
N THR A 61 -3.98 7.26 4.06
CA THR A 61 -5.33 7.81 3.82
C THR A 61 -5.40 9.23 4.36
N LEU A 62 -5.78 10.17 3.49
CA LEU A 62 -6.14 11.52 3.93
C LEU A 62 -7.46 11.45 4.68
N LEU A 63 -7.56 12.19 5.79
CA LEU A 63 -8.81 12.31 6.54
C LEU A 63 -9.99 12.77 5.67
N ALA A 64 -9.72 13.65 4.70
CA ALA A 64 -10.73 14.17 3.79
C ALA A 64 -11.29 13.11 2.82
N ASP A 65 -10.53 12.03 2.56
CA ASP A 65 -10.91 10.99 1.61
C ASP A 65 -11.71 9.85 2.28
N LEU A 66 -11.88 9.88 3.61
CA LEU A 66 -12.67 8.88 4.32
C LEU A 66 -14.19 9.03 4.12
N GLY A 67 -14.67 10.18 3.62
CA GLY A 67 -16.10 10.46 3.49
C GLY A 67 -16.81 10.58 4.84
N ASP A 68 -18.05 10.09 4.93
CA ASP A 68 -18.93 10.21 6.12
C ASP A 68 -18.65 9.15 7.20
N VAL A 69 -17.37 8.90 7.49
CA VAL A 69 -16.97 7.98 8.56
C VAL A 69 -17.01 8.71 9.92
N PRO A 70 -17.58 8.09 10.98
CA PRO A 70 -17.57 8.68 12.31
C PRO A 70 -16.16 9.05 12.78
N HIS A 71 -16.01 10.23 13.40
CA HIS A 71 -14.70 10.71 13.85
C HIS A 71 -14.00 9.82 14.87
N ASP A 72 -14.77 9.02 15.62
CA ASP A 72 -14.27 8.07 16.63
C ASP A 72 -14.02 6.67 16.06
N SER A 73 -14.18 6.47 14.75
CA SER A 73 -13.92 5.19 14.12
C SER A 73 -12.41 4.86 14.11
N PRO A 74 -12.05 3.57 14.09
CA PRO A 74 -10.66 3.14 13.92
C PRO A 74 -9.98 3.73 12.67
N GLU A 75 -10.73 3.85 11.57
CA GLU A 75 -10.26 4.38 10.28
C GLU A 75 -9.95 5.88 10.39
N ALA A 76 -10.85 6.67 10.98
CA ALA A 76 -10.64 8.09 11.23
C ALA A 76 -9.42 8.32 12.13
N PHE A 77 -9.28 7.53 13.19
CA PHE A 77 -8.11 7.61 14.08
C PHE A 77 -6.79 7.25 13.34
N LEU A 78 -6.81 6.22 12.51
CA LEU A 78 -5.63 5.81 11.73
C LEU A 78 -5.23 6.88 10.71
N ALA A 79 -6.17 7.42 9.94
CA ALA A 79 -5.92 8.47 8.97
C ALA A 79 -5.42 9.77 9.65
N ALA A 80 -5.94 10.10 10.84
CA ALA A 80 -5.44 11.23 11.62
C ALA A 80 -3.99 10.99 12.08
N LYS A 81 -3.68 9.79 12.57
CA LYS A 81 -2.32 9.41 12.97
C LYS A 81 -1.35 9.50 11.79
N GLN A 82 -1.73 9.00 10.61
CA GLN A 82 -0.93 9.09 9.39
C GLN A 82 -0.75 10.54 8.93
N SER A 83 -1.82 11.33 8.91
CA SER A 83 -1.79 12.75 8.56
C SER A 83 -0.91 13.57 9.51
N ASN A 84 -0.78 13.17 10.78
CA ASN A 84 0.12 13.79 11.73
C ASN A 84 1.58 13.36 11.53
N ALA A 85 1.81 12.13 11.09
CA ALA A 85 3.14 11.55 10.93
C ALA A 85 3.79 11.90 9.57
N PHE A 86 2.99 12.05 8.52
CA PHE A 86 3.45 12.18 7.14
C PHE A 86 2.78 13.36 6.42
N SER A 87 3.49 13.92 5.44
CA SER A 87 2.98 14.82 4.40
C SER A 87 2.84 14.03 3.10
N PHE A 88 1.65 14.04 2.52
CA PHE A 88 1.34 13.34 1.27
C PHE A 88 0.17 14.05 0.57
N SER A 89 0.10 13.96 -0.75
CA SER A 89 -0.77 14.83 -1.58
C SER A 89 -2.16 14.26 -1.89
N ARG A 90 -2.36 12.95 -1.73
CA ARG A 90 -3.63 12.23 -1.95
C ARG A 90 -3.59 10.91 -1.21
N SER A 91 -4.73 10.24 -1.01
CA SER A 91 -4.69 8.88 -0.49
C SER A 91 -3.97 7.92 -1.44
N TYR A 92 -3.10 7.07 -0.89
CA TYR A 92 -2.31 6.10 -1.63
C TYR A 92 -2.54 4.67 -1.14
N VAL A 93 -2.55 3.73 -2.08
CA VAL A 93 -2.45 2.30 -1.82
C VAL A 93 -1.13 1.81 -2.41
N PHE A 94 -0.32 1.16 -1.58
CA PHE A 94 0.92 0.53 -2.01
C PHE A 94 0.78 -0.97 -1.87
N VAL A 95 1.09 -1.72 -2.92
CA VAL A 95 1.10 -3.18 -2.91
C VAL A 95 2.42 -3.67 -3.49
N ILE A 96 3.15 -4.45 -2.72
CA ILE A 96 4.39 -5.11 -3.14
C ILE A 96 4.13 -6.60 -3.18
N GLU A 97 4.17 -7.18 -4.37
CA GLU A 97 3.92 -8.61 -4.60
C GLU A 97 5.21 -9.36 -4.88
N SER A 98 5.31 -10.61 -4.43
CA SER A 98 6.32 -11.53 -4.96
C SER A 98 5.84 -12.12 -6.29
N SER A 99 6.72 -12.82 -7.01
CA SER A 99 6.32 -13.61 -8.18
C SER A 99 5.19 -14.61 -7.88
N GLU A 100 5.15 -15.16 -6.66
CA GLU A 100 4.06 -16.04 -6.22
C GLU A 100 2.76 -15.27 -5.99
N GLY A 101 2.85 -14.03 -5.49
CA GLY A 101 1.70 -13.15 -5.34
C GLY A 101 1.07 -12.74 -6.66
N VAL A 102 1.91 -12.39 -7.65
CA VAL A 102 1.44 -12.07 -9.00
C VAL A 102 0.70 -13.27 -9.62
N ARG A 103 1.32 -14.46 -9.61
CA ARG A 103 0.69 -15.68 -10.13
C ARG A 103 -0.65 -15.96 -9.45
N GLU A 104 -0.70 -15.82 -8.13
CA GLU A 104 -1.89 -16.09 -7.33
C GLU A 104 -3.02 -15.07 -7.58
N ALA A 105 -2.66 -13.80 -7.84
CA ALA A 105 -3.62 -12.78 -8.25
C ALA A 105 -4.18 -13.05 -9.66
N ASP A 106 -3.32 -13.47 -10.59
CA ASP A 106 -3.72 -13.79 -11.98
C ASP A 106 -4.62 -15.03 -12.05
N GLU A 107 -4.33 -16.05 -11.23
CA GLU A 107 -5.17 -17.24 -11.06
C GLU A 107 -6.57 -16.86 -10.56
N ARG A 108 -6.66 -16.04 -9.51
CA ARG A 108 -7.95 -15.57 -8.99
C ARG A 108 -8.74 -14.71 -9.97
N ALA A 109 -8.07 -13.85 -10.74
CA ALA A 109 -8.74 -13.04 -11.75
C ALA A 109 -9.40 -13.91 -12.84
N SER A 110 -8.73 -14.99 -13.22
CA SER A 110 -9.23 -15.93 -14.23
C SER A 110 -10.43 -16.76 -13.73
N GLU A 111 -10.50 -17.07 -12.43
CA GLU A 111 -11.62 -17.81 -11.82
C GLU A 111 -12.91 -16.98 -11.68
N VAL A 112 -12.82 -15.64 -11.69
CA VAL A 112 -13.97 -14.74 -11.56
C VAL A 112 -14.65 -14.46 -12.91
N ASP A 113 -13.92 -14.66 -14.01
CA ASP A 113 -14.39 -14.48 -15.38
C ASP A 113 -15.04 -15.75 -15.98
N GLU A 114 -15.09 -16.86 -15.24
CA GLU A 114 -15.80 -18.12 -15.58
C GLU A 114 -17.15 -18.26 -14.85
#